data_AF-A0A453G304-F1
#
_entry.id   AF-A0A453G304-F1
#
_cell.length_a   1.000
_cell.length_b   1.000
_cell.length_c   1.000
_cell.angle_alpha   90.00
_cell.angle_beta   90.00
_cell.angle_gamma   90.00
#
_symmetry.space_group_name_H-M   'P 1'
#
loop_
_entity.id
_entity.type
_entity.pdbx_description
1 polymer ?
#
loop_
_entity_poly.entity_id
_entity_poly.type
_entity_poly.pdbx_seq_one_letter_code
_entity_poly.pdbx_strand_id
1 'polypeptide(L)'
;MDKSSALEYINQMFPTEASLSGVEPLMQKIQSEIRRVDASILAAVRQQSNSGTKAKEELAAATNAVQELMYKIREIKTKAEQSETMVQEICRDIKKLDCAKRHITTTITALHRLTMLVSAVEQLQVMASKRQYKEAAAQLEAVNQLCSHFEAYRDVPKISELREKLKNIKKILKSHVYSDFTSLGTGKETEDEDLLQQLSDACLVVDALEPSVREELVKNFCSKELISYKQIFDGAELAKLDKTERRYAWIKRRLRSNEDTWKIFPPSWHVDYLLCIQFCKITRTQLVDILNNLKEKPDVATLLLALQRTLEFEEELAEKFSGGTTTARNKELESDDENEGTEHNKIVSDIRKKYEKKLGVPNDEAEQDKEKQKDLSVPGAGFNFHGIISSCFEPYMAVYTELEEKSLVEQLDKLMQEEKWETEEGSQTNILSSSMQVFLVIRRSLKRCSALTKNQTLFNLFQVFQRILKAYAAKLYARLPKGGTGIVAAATGTDGQIRTSDRDEKMICYIVNTAEYCHQTSGELAENVAKIISSQFSDKVDMSDVQVTDLSVLFFFLPDSNITIRFQEIP
;
A
#
# COMPACT_ATOMS: atom_id res chain seq x y z
N MET A 1 115.31 44.10 -46.87
CA MET A 1 116.70 44.29 -46.42
C MET A 1 117.37 42.96 -46.60
N ASP A 2 118.27 42.79 -47.59
CA ASP A 2 119.25 41.67 -47.61
C ASP A 2 120.27 41.75 -48.75
N LYS A 3 120.55 42.96 -49.27
CA LYS A 3 121.60 43.12 -50.30
C LYS A 3 123.02 42.83 -49.75
N SER A 4 123.18 42.75 -48.42
CA SER A 4 124.46 42.41 -47.77
C SER A 4 124.77 40.91 -47.81
N SER A 5 123.76 40.05 -47.65
CA SER A 5 123.94 38.59 -47.62
C SER A 5 124.27 38.02 -49.00
N ALA A 6 123.66 38.54 -50.06
CA ALA A 6 123.87 38.01 -51.40
C ALA A 6 125.34 38.15 -51.87
N LEU A 7 125.99 39.29 -51.57
CA LEU A 7 127.40 39.51 -51.92
C LEU A 7 128.35 38.66 -51.08
N GLU A 8 128.10 38.54 -49.77
CA GLU A 8 128.88 37.66 -48.88
C GLU A 8 128.75 36.19 -49.28
N TYR A 9 127.52 35.76 -49.61
CA TYR A 9 127.22 34.41 -50.10
C TYR A 9 127.91 34.13 -51.44
N ILE A 10 127.90 35.09 -52.37
CA ILE A 10 128.60 34.96 -53.66
C ILE A 10 130.12 34.87 -53.47
N ASN A 11 130.71 35.73 -52.63
CA ASN A 11 132.15 35.71 -52.35
C ASN A 11 132.59 34.45 -51.58
N GLN A 12 131.73 33.89 -50.72
CA GLN A 12 131.99 32.67 -49.96
C GLN A 12 131.89 31.41 -50.83
N MET A 13 130.97 31.40 -51.80
CA MET A 13 130.80 30.27 -52.74
C MET A 13 131.83 30.29 -53.88
N PHE A 14 132.41 31.46 -54.21
CA PHE A 14 133.43 31.61 -55.27
C PHE A 14 134.68 32.38 -54.82
N PRO A 15 135.56 31.83 -53.95
CA PRO A 15 136.67 32.57 -53.33
C PRO A 15 137.89 32.79 -54.24
N THR A 16 138.06 31.96 -55.28
CA THR A 16 139.20 32.04 -56.22
C THR A 16 138.72 31.87 -57.66
N GLU A 17 139.48 32.37 -58.64
CA GLU A 17 139.11 32.37 -60.06
C GLU A 17 138.81 30.97 -60.61
N ALA A 18 139.44 29.92 -60.08
CA ALA A 18 139.12 28.52 -60.42
C ALA A 18 137.75 28.04 -59.90
N SER A 19 137.22 28.67 -58.83
CA SER A 19 135.94 28.33 -58.20
C SER A 19 134.74 28.80 -59.03
N LEU A 20 134.93 29.75 -59.95
CA LEU A 20 133.90 30.24 -60.88
C LEU A 20 133.34 29.13 -61.79
N SER A 21 134.06 28.01 -61.93
CA SER A 21 133.56 26.80 -62.61
C SER A 21 132.34 26.16 -61.91
N GLY A 22 132.12 26.43 -60.62
CA GLY A 22 131.01 25.93 -59.81
C GLY A 22 129.76 26.83 -59.78
N VAL A 23 129.77 27.97 -60.49
CA VAL A 23 128.62 28.89 -60.57
C VAL A 23 127.43 28.25 -61.27
N GLU A 24 127.69 27.56 -62.37
CA GLU A 24 126.64 26.96 -63.20
C GLU A 24 125.85 25.88 -62.46
N PRO A 25 126.48 24.91 -61.75
CA PRO A 25 125.75 23.91 -60.96
C PRO A 25 124.93 24.48 -59.80
N LEU A 26 125.44 25.51 -59.10
CA LEU A 26 124.71 26.13 -57.99
C LEU A 26 123.52 26.96 -58.50
N MET A 27 123.73 27.71 -59.58
CA MET A 27 122.67 28.45 -60.26
C MET A 27 121.58 27.49 -60.74
N GLN A 28 121.94 26.32 -61.27
CA GLN A 28 120.97 25.28 -61.63
C GLN A 28 120.19 24.73 -60.42
N LYS A 29 120.83 24.55 -59.26
CA LYS A 29 120.17 24.08 -58.03
C LYS A 29 119.23 25.12 -57.43
N ILE A 30 119.62 26.39 -57.41
CA ILE A 30 118.74 27.47 -56.95
C ILE A 30 117.57 27.64 -57.94
N GLN A 31 117.83 27.58 -59.25
CA GLN A 31 116.77 27.59 -60.26
C GLN A 31 115.87 26.36 -60.18
N SER A 32 116.33 25.20 -59.72
CA SER A 32 115.47 24.02 -59.53
C SER A 32 114.60 24.13 -58.29
N GLU A 33 115.14 24.65 -57.18
CA GLU A 33 114.36 24.91 -55.95
C GLU A 33 113.33 26.03 -56.14
N ILE A 34 113.69 27.13 -56.80
CA ILE A 34 112.74 28.18 -57.17
C ILE A 34 111.62 27.59 -58.04
N ARG A 35 111.97 26.80 -59.07
CA ARG A 35 110.96 26.12 -59.91
C ARG A 35 110.07 25.16 -59.12
N ARG A 36 110.61 24.46 -58.12
CA ARG A 36 109.84 23.53 -57.28
C ARG A 36 108.87 24.26 -56.34
N VAL A 37 109.33 25.34 -55.70
CA VAL A 37 108.49 26.15 -54.82
C VAL A 37 107.41 26.88 -55.61
N ASP A 38 107.75 27.46 -56.76
CA ASP A 38 106.78 28.09 -57.66
C ASP A 38 105.73 27.08 -58.15
N ALA A 39 106.14 25.86 -58.49
CA ALA A 39 105.21 24.79 -58.87
C ALA A 39 104.29 24.40 -57.71
N SER A 40 104.80 24.33 -56.47
CA SER A 40 104.01 24.01 -55.29
C SER A 40 103.03 25.13 -54.92
N ILE A 41 103.46 26.40 -54.98
CA ILE A 41 102.61 27.57 -54.75
C ILE A 41 101.52 27.64 -55.83
N LEU A 42 101.88 27.45 -57.11
CA LEU A 42 100.91 27.40 -58.20
C LEU A 42 99.89 26.28 -58.00
N ALA A 43 100.32 25.10 -57.55
CA ALA A 43 99.41 23.99 -57.26
C ALA A 43 98.45 24.33 -56.12
N ALA A 44 98.95 24.87 -55.00
CA ALA A 44 98.14 25.25 -53.85
C ALA A 44 97.16 26.40 -54.16
N VAL A 45 97.60 27.43 -54.88
CA VAL A 45 96.76 28.56 -55.32
C VAL A 45 95.68 28.09 -56.29
N ARG A 46 96.02 27.20 -57.23
CA ARG A 46 95.01 26.60 -58.14
C ARG A 46 94.02 25.74 -57.37
N GLN A 47 94.48 24.94 -56.41
CA GLN A 47 93.59 24.10 -55.59
C GLN A 47 92.67 24.94 -54.70
N GLN A 48 93.18 26.03 -54.10
CA GLN A 48 92.38 26.95 -53.27
C GLN A 48 91.41 27.79 -54.11
N SER A 49 91.83 28.22 -55.30
CA SER A 49 90.93 28.89 -56.26
C SER A 49 89.81 27.94 -56.67
N ASN A 50 90.13 26.71 -57.04
CA ASN A 50 89.14 25.72 -57.48
C ASN A 50 88.23 25.25 -56.34
N SER A 51 88.73 25.09 -55.11
CA SER A 51 87.90 24.72 -53.96
C SER A 51 87.03 25.90 -53.48
N GLY A 52 87.54 27.12 -53.54
CA GLY A 52 86.78 28.33 -53.23
C GLY A 52 85.67 28.63 -54.23
N THR A 53 85.90 28.43 -55.53
CA THR A 53 84.85 28.55 -56.56
C THR A 53 83.81 27.44 -56.40
N LYS A 54 84.25 26.19 -56.19
CA LYS A 54 83.35 25.06 -56.01
C LYS A 54 82.50 25.17 -54.74
N ALA A 55 83.06 25.62 -53.61
CA ALA A 55 82.31 25.86 -52.38
C ALA A 55 81.27 26.99 -52.54
N LYS A 56 81.59 28.04 -53.30
CA LYS A 56 80.63 29.09 -53.65
C LYS A 56 79.50 28.58 -54.54
N GLU A 57 79.83 27.75 -55.53
CA GLU A 57 78.84 27.11 -56.41
C GLU A 57 77.92 26.16 -55.63
N GLU A 58 78.46 25.33 -54.75
CA GLU A 58 77.67 24.43 -53.89
C GLU A 58 76.78 25.22 -52.91
N LEU A 59 77.28 26.31 -52.32
CA LEU A 59 76.48 27.19 -51.46
C LEU A 59 75.38 27.91 -52.25
N ALA A 60 75.68 28.37 -53.47
CA ALA A 60 74.68 28.97 -54.36
C ALA A 60 73.62 27.94 -54.78
N ALA A 61 74.02 26.70 -55.08
CA ALA A 61 73.11 25.61 -55.39
C ALA A 61 72.23 25.25 -54.18
N ALA A 62 72.80 25.15 -52.98
CA ALA A 62 72.06 24.88 -51.75
C ALA A 62 71.07 26.00 -51.40
N THR A 63 71.48 27.26 -51.53
CA THR A 63 70.59 28.42 -51.29
C THR A 63 69.45 28.47 -52.30
N ASN A 64 69.71 28.19 -53.58
CA ASN A 64 68.67 28.06 -54.60
C ASN A 64 67.71 26.90 -54.30
N ALA A 65 68.23 25.73 -53.89
CA ALA A 65 67.39 24.58 -53.51
C ALA A 65 66.51 24.88 -52.28
N VAL A 66 67.04 25.62 -51.29
CA VAL A 66 66.28 26.06 -50.11
C VAL A 66 65.21 27.08 -50.50
N GLN A 67 65.50 28.01 -51.41
CA GLN A 67 64.49 28.94 -51.94
C GLN A 67 63.39 28.20 -52.70
N GLU A 68 63.73 27.21 -53.51
CA GLU A 68 62.77 26.36 -54.22
C GLU A 68 61.92 25.55 -53.23
N LEU A 69 62.52 24.99 -52.18
CA LEU A 69 61.80 24.27 -51.13
C LEU A 69 60.84 25.20 -50.37
N MET A 70 61.29 26.40 -49.99
CA MET A 70 60.42 27.40 -49.34
C MET A 70 59.26 27.82 -50.25
N TYR A 71 59.50 27.93 -51.55
CA TYR A 71 58.45 28.18 -52.52
C TYR A 71 57.44 27.02 -52.56
N LYS A 72 57.91 25.77 -52.69
CA LYS A 72 57.05 24.57 -52.69
C LYS A 72 56.27 24.43 -51.38
N ILE A 73 56.87 24.69 -50.22
CA ILE A 73 56.18 24.65 -48.92
C ILE A 73 55.08 25.73 -48.87
N ARG A 74 55.36 26.94 -49.33
CA ARG A 74 54.35 28.01 -49.43
C ARG A 74 53.22 27.61 -50.38
N GLU A 75 53.54 27.05 -51.53
CA GLU A 75 52.55 26.59 -52.49
C GLU A 75 51.67 25.48 -51.90
N ILE A 76 52.25 24.49 -51.23
CA ILE A 76 51.52 23.42 -50.54
C ILE A 76 50.63 23.99 -49.45
N LYS A 77 51.13 24.95 -48.66
CA LYS A 77 50.35 25.59 -47.60
C LYS A 77 49.14 26.33 -48.18
N THR A 78 49.33 27.13 -49.23
CA THR A 78 48.23 27.83 -49.90
C THR A 78 47.22 26.85 -50.50
N LYS A 79 47.68 25.77 -51.14
CA LYS A 79 46.79 24.70 -51.65
C LYS A 79 46.04 24.00 -50.52
N ALA A 80 46.68 23.76 -49.38
CA ALA A 80 46.03 23.16 -48.21
C ALA A 80 44.96 24.08 -47.61
N GLU A 81 45.23 25.39 -47.47
CA GLU A 81 44.25 26.38 -47.02
C GLU A 81 43.06 26.49 -47.99
N GLN A 82 43.33 26.47 -49.30
CA GLN A 82 42.28 26.44 -50.33
C GLN A 82 41.46 25.13 -50.26
N SER A 83 42.11 23.98 -50.07
CA SER A 83 41.44 22.69 -49.88
C SER A 83 40.61 22.66 -48.59
N GLU A 84 41.10 23.21 -47.49
CA GLU A 84 40.35 23.31 -46.24
C GLU A 84 39.09 24.15 -46.43
N THR A 85 39.22 25.32 -47.05
CA THR A 85 38.08 26.21 -47.33
C THR A 85 37.05 25.50 -48.21
N MET A 86 37.49 24.84 -49.29
CA MET A 86 36.61 24.07 -50.17
C MET A 86 35.88 22.95 -49.41
N VAL A 87 36.59 22.19 -48.56
CA VAL A 87 35.98 21.12 -47.76
C VAL A 87 34.98 21.68 -46.74
N GLN A 88 35.29 22.79 -46.08
CA GLN A 88 34.35 23.46 -45.15
C GLN A 88 33.06 23.88 -45.87
N GLU A 89 33.15 24.38 -47.10
CA GLU A 89 31.97 24.71 -47.90
C GLU A 89 31.16 23.47 -48.28
N ILE A 90 31.82 22.40 -48.71
CA ILE A 90 31.18 21.11 -49.01
C ILE A 90 30.45 20.57 -47.76
N CYS A 91 31.10 20.56 -46.61
CA CYS A 91 30.50 20.10 -45.36
C CYS A 91 29.31 20.97 -44.91
N ARG A 92 29.37 22.29 -45.11
CA ARG A 92 28.26 23.20 -44.85
C ARG A 92 27.04 22.84 -45.70
N ASP A 93 27.24 22.59 -46.98
CA ASP A 93 26.15 22.28 -47.90
C ASP A 93 25.59 20.87 -47.66
N ILE A 94 26.43 19.88 -47.31
CA ILE A 94 25.98 18.57 -46.84
C ILE A 94 25.08 18.70 -45.60
N LYS A 95 25.46 19.56 -44.64
CA LYS A 95 24.65 19.78 -43.43
C LYS A 95 23.30 20.43 -43.75
N LYS A 96 23.26 21.38 -44.69
CA LYS A 96 22.00 21.98 -45.17
C LYS A 96 21.12 20.94 -45.85
N LEU A 97 21.71 20.09 -46.69
CA LEU A 97 21.01 19.00 -47.37
C LEU A 97 20.46 17.98 -46.38
N ASP A 98 21.22 17.64 -45.33
CA ASP A 98 20.76 16.73 -44.28
C ASP A 98 19.61 17.34 -43.47
N CYS A 99 19.69 18.63 -43.12
CA CYS A 99 18.59 19.34 -42.48
C CYS A 99 17.33 19.34 -43.37
N ALA A 100 17.48 19.61 -44.67
CA ALA A 100 16.37 19.58 -45.63
C ALA A 100 15.78 18.17 -45.74
N LYS A 101 16.61 17.14 -45.88
CA LYS A 101 16.19 15.74 -45.91
C LYS A 101 15.41 15.38 -44.64
N ARG A 102 15.92 15.72 -43.46
CA ARG A 102 15.26 15.47 -42.19
C ARG A 102 13.89 16.16 -42.12
N HIS A 103 13.81 17.45 -42.44
CA HIS A 103 12.56 18.19 -42.44
C HIS A 103 11.54 17.62 -43.42
N ILE A 104 11.98 17.25 -44.64
CA ILE A 104 11.13 16.62 -45.64
C ILE A 104 10.62 15.27 -45.13
N THR A 105 11.50 14.41 -44.59
CA THR A 105 11.11 13.12 -44.03
C THR A 105 10.10 13.29 -42.89
N THR A 106 10.36 14.19 -41.93
CA THR A 106 9.43 14.48 -40.83
C THR A 106 8.08 14.97 -41.35
N THR A 107 8.07 15.84 -42.36
CA THR A 107 6.84 16.37 -42.97
C THR A 107 6.06 15.26 -43.68
N ILE A 108 6.73 14.41 -44.46
CA ILE A 108 6.12 13.27 -45.14
C ILE A 108 5.52 12.29 -44.12
N THR A 109 6.25 11.95 -43.05
CA THR A 109 5.74 11.06 -42.00
C THR A 109 4.53 11.68 -41.28
N ALA A 110 4.57 12.98 -40.97
CA ALA A 110 3.44 13.67 -40.35
C ALA A 110 2.20 13.70 -41.25
N LEU A 111 2.37 14.01 -42.54
CA LEU A 111 1.28 13.98 -43.53
C LEU A 111 0.72 12.56 -43.70
N HIS A 112 1.58 11.54 -43.78
CA HIS A 112 1.13 10.17 -43.89
C HIS A 112 0.31 9.73 -42.67
N ARG A 113 0.79 10.06 -41.45
CA ARG A 113 0.04 9.81 -40.20
C ARG A 113 -1.28 10.58 -40.15
N LEU A 114 -1.33 11.79 -40.73
CA LEU A 114 -2.57 12.58 -40.79
C LEU A 114 -3.57 11.91 -41.72
N THR A 115 -3.14 11.44 -42.89
CA THR A 115 -3.99 10.65 -43.81
C THR A 115 -4.50 9.39 -43.12
N MET A 116 -3.63 8.65 -42.42
CA MET A 116 -4.03 7.49 -41.63
C MET A 116 -5.07 7.86 -40.56
N LEU A 117 -4.89 8.97 -39.84
CA LEU A 117 -5.84 9.44 -38.83
C LEU A 117 -7.21 9.78 -39.44
N VAL A 118 -7.24 10.48 -40.57
CA VAL A 118 -8.49 10.81 -41.28
C VAL A 118 -9.25 9.53 -41.66
N SER A 119 -8.58 8.59 -42.33
CA SER A 119 -9.19 7.32 -42.72
C SER A 119 -9.63 6.50 -41.51
N ALA A 120 -8.83 6.51 -40.43
CA ALA A 120 -9.16 5.76 -39.23
C ALA A 120 -10.39 6.31 -38.50
N VAL A 121 -10.55 7.64 -38.44
CA VAL A 121 -11.72 8.32 -37.87
C VAL A 121 -12.98 8.05 -38.70
N GLU A 122 -12.87 8.05 -40.02
CA GLU A 122 -13.99 7.72 -40.92
C GLU A 122 -14.44 6.26 -40.75
N GLN A 123 -13.49 5.32 -40.69
CA GLN A 123 -13.78 3.90 -40.41
C GLN A 123 -14.42 3.71 -39.04
N LEU A 124 -13.89 4.37 -38.00
CA LEU A 124 -14.44 4.33 -36.66
C LEU A 124 -15.88 4.84 -36.62
N GLN A 125 -16.20 5.90 -37.38
CA GLN A 125 -17.55 6.42 -37.49
C GLN A 125 -18.52 5.39 -38.09
N VAL A 126 -18.09 4.66 -39.13
CA VAL A 126 -18.89 3.58 -39.74
C VAL A 126 -19.09 2.43 -38.75
N MET A 127 -18.03 1.96 -38.09
CA MET A 127 -18.10 0.89 -37.08
C MET A 127 -19.02 1.27 -35.91
N ALA A 128 -18.92 2.51 -35.42
CA ALA A 128 -19.78 3.04 -34.36
C ALA A 128 -21.27 3.07 -34.76
N SER A 129 -21.56 3.41 -36.03
CA SER A 129 -22.93 3.41 -36.56
C SER A 129 -23.53 2.02 -36.70
N LYS A 130 -22.70 1.01 -37.04
CA LYS A 130 -23.09 -0.39 -37.17
C LYS A 130 -23.07 -1.18 -35.86
N ARG A 131 -22.67 -0.55 -34.75
CA ARG A 131 -22.52 -1.17 -33.42
C ARG A 131 -21.56 -2.37 -33.41
N GLN A 132 -20.52 -2.35 -34.25
CA GLN A 132 -19.45 -3.34 -34.24
C GLN A 132 -18.45 -3.02 -33.12
N TYR A 133 -18.81 -3.32 -31.88
CA TYR A 133 -18.07 -2.84 -30.70
C TYR A 133 -16.61 -3.34 -30.64
N LYS A 134 -16.36 -4.61 -30.98
CA LYS A 134 -15.00 -5.18 -30.96
C LYS A 134 -14.03 -4.47 -31.91
N GLU A 135 -14.46 -4.25 -33.16
CA GLU A 135 -13.67 -3.54 -34.16
C GLU A 135 -13.55 -2.05 -33.80
N ALA A 136 -14.64 -1.44 -33.31
CA ALA A 136 -14.65 -0.06 -32.88
C ALA A 136 -13.69 0.19 -31.70
N ALA A 137 -13.55 -0.75 -30.76
CA ALA A 137 -12.63 -0.64 -29.62
C ALA A 137 -11.17 -0.59 -30.09
N ALA A 138 -10.77 -1.55 -30.92
CA ALA A 138 -9.41 -1.62 -31.47
C ALA A 138 -9.09 -0.37 -32.31
N GLN A 139 -10.05 0.07 -33.13
CA GLN A 139 -9.89 1.27 -33.95
C GLN A 139 -9.84 2.55 -33.10
N LEU A 140 -10.63 2.62 -32.01
CA LEU A 140 -10.63 3.76 -31.09
C LEU A 140 -9.29 3.89 -30.37
N GLU A 141 -8.69 2.77 -29.95
CA GLU A 141 -7.36 2.75 -29.34
C GLU A 141 -6.28 3.23 -30.33
N ALA A 142 -6.29 2.71 -31.56
CA ALA A 142 -5.39 3.14 -32.62
C ALA A 142 -5.55 4.64 -32.94
N VAL A 143 -6.78 5.15 -33.01
CA VAL A 143 -7.06 6.57 -33.23
C VAL A 143 -6.59 7.43 -32.04
N ASN A 144 -6.80 6.99 -30.80
CA ASN A 144 -6.29 7.69 -29.62
C ASN A 144 -4.75 7.78 -29.64
N GLN A 145 -4.06 6.69 -30.00
CA GLN A 145 -2.61 6.66 -30.14
C GLN A 145 -2.14 7.60 -31.26
N LEU A 146 -2.79 7.59 -32.43
CA LEU A 146 -2.49 8.53 -33.52
C LEU A 146 -2.72 9.99 -33.10
N CYS A 147 -3.80 10.29 -32.38
CA CYS A 147 -4.06 11.63 -31.85
C CYS A 147 -2.98 12.13 -30.86
N SER A 148 -2.33 11.23 -30.12
CA SER A 148 -1.23 11.59 -29.20
C SER A 148 -0.02 12.17 -29.94
N HIS A 149 0.26 11.68 -31.15
CA HIS A 149 1.35 12.21 -31.99
C HIS A 149 1.05 13.62 -32.54
N PHE A 150 -0.22 14.04 -32.54
CA PHE A 150 -0.65 15.35 -33.04
C PHE A 150 -0.91 16.38 -31.95
N GLU A 151 -0.54 16.11 -30.69
CA GLU A 151 -0.77 17.06 -29.59
C GLU A 151 -0.04 18.40 -29.75
N ALA A 152 1.15 18.41 -30.35
CA ALA A 152 1.88 19.64 -30.66
C ALA A 152 1.23 20.47 -31.79
N TYR A 153 0.27 19.92 -32.52
CA TYR A 153 -0.39 20.55 -33.67
C TYR A 153 -1.86 20.88 -33.38
N ARG A 154 -2.24 21.03 -32.11
CA ARG A 154 -3.63 21.29 -31.67
C ARG A 154 -4.24 22.54 -32.30
N ASP A 155 -3.43 23.56 -32.58
CA ASP A 155 -3.90 24.84 -33.14
C ASP A 155 -4.22 24.77 -34.63
N VAL A 156 -3.88 23.67 -35.32
CA VAL A 156 -4.19 23.49 -36.73
C VAL A 156 -5.70 23.21 -36.89
N PRO A 157 -6.45 24.04 -37.65
CA PRO A 157 -7.91 23.92 -37.75
C PRO A 157 -8.39 22.53 -38.17
N LYS A 158 -7.69 21.87 -39.09
CA LYS A 158 -8.07 20.54 -39.58
C LYS A 158 -7.91 19.44 -38.52
N ILE A 159 -6.90 19.56 -37.67
CA ILE A 159 -6.66 18.62 -36.56
C ILE A 159 -7.69 18.86 -35.44
N SER A 160 -8.03 20.14 -35.18
CA SER A 160 -9.12 20.47 -34.27
C SER A 160 -10.47 19.92 -34.75
N GLU A 161 -10.78 20.02 -36.05
CA GLU A 161 -12.00 19.44 -36.65
C GLU A 161 -12.03 17.91 -36.44
N LEU A 162 -10.92 17.21 -36.68
CA LEU A 162 -10.81 15.77 -36.46
C LEU A 162 -10.98 15.37 -35.00
N ARG A 163 -10.41 16.15 -34.07
CA ARG A 163 -10.55 15.91 -32.63
C ARG A 163 -11.99 16.10 -32.16
N GLU A 164 -12.70 17.11 -32.68
CA GLU A 164 -14.12 17.31 -32.40
C GLU A 164 -14.99 16.18 -32.99
N LYS A 165 -14.68 15.72 -34.22
CA LYS A 165 -15.33 14.52 -34.78
C LYS A 165 -15.12 13.29 -33.90
N LEU A 166 -13.89 13.05 -33.45
CA LEU A 166 -13.58 11.95 -32.53
C LEU A 166 -14.36 12.07 -31.21
N LYS A 167 -14.44 13.27 -30.63
CA LYS A 167 -15.21 13.52 -29.41
C LYS A 167 -16.71 13.21 -29.60
N ASN A 168 -17.27 13.60 -30.75
CA ASN A 168 -18.65 13.27 -31.10
C ASN A 168 -18.86 11.76 -31.27
N ILE A 169 -17.94 11.07 -31.93
CA ILE A 169 -17.99 9.60 -32.07
C ILE A 169 -17.90 8.91 -30.71
N LYS A 170 -16.99 9.34 -29.82
CA LYS A 170 -16.92 8.85 -28.43
C LYS A 170 -18.24 9.02 -27.69
N LYS A 171 -18.92 10.16 -27.86
CA LYS A 171 -20.24 10.42 -27.26
C LYS A 171 -21.33 9.52 -27.83
N ILE A 172 -21.32 9.26 -29.14
CA ILE A 172 -22.26 8.33 -29.80
C ILE A 172 -22.04 6.91 -29.29
N LEU A 173 -20.78 6.44 -29.26
CA LEU A 173 -20.42 5.13 -28.72
C LEU A 173 -20.88 4.99 -27.26
N LYS A 174 -20.60 5.98 -26.40
CA LYS A 174 -21.08 6.01 -25.01
C LYS A 174 -22.61 5.85 -24.94
N SER A 175 -23.35 6.60 -25.77
CA SER A 175 -24.81 6.53 -25.79
C SER A 175 -25.34 5.18 -26.27
N HIS A 176 -24.72 4.58 -27.29
CA HIS A 176 -25.10 3.26 -27.80
C HIS A 176 -24.86 2.17 -26.75
N VAL A 177 -23.67 2.17 -26.12
CA VAL A 177 -23.33 1.26 -25.03
C VAL A 177 -24.36 1.39 -23.89
N TYR A 178 -24.67 2.62 -23.45
CA TYR A 178 -25.63 2.83 -22.36
C TYR A 178 -27.05 2.36 -22.70
N SER A 179 -27.49 2.58 -23.94
CA SER A 179 -28.77 2.07 -24.43
C SER A 179 -28.81 0.53 -24.35
N ASP A 180 -27.74 -0.12 -24.80
CA ASP A 180 -27.70 -1.59 -24.92
C ASP A 180 -27.61 -2.28 -23.54
N PHE A 181 -26.84 -1.70 -22.62
CA PHE A 181 -26.83 -2.13 -21.21
C PHE A 181 -28.16 -1.81 -20.48
N THR A 182 -28.93 -0.81 -20.94
CA THR A 182 -30.25 -0.53 -20.36
C THR A 182 -31.31 -1.50 -20.88
N SER A 183 -31.18 -2.02 -22.11
CA SER A 183 -32.03 -3.10 -22.61
C SER A 183 -31.71 -4.48 -22.04
N LEU A 184 -30.51 -4.66 -21.47
CA LEU A 184 -30.13 -5.90 -20.77
C LEU A 184 -31.11 -6.18 -19.62
N GLY A 185 -31.83 -7.30 -19.69
CA GLY A 185 -32.82 -7.74 -18.69
C GLY A 185 -34.29 -7.44 -19.00
N THR A 186 -34.63 -6.84 -20.16
CA THR A 186 -36.03 -6.65 -20.60
C THR A 186 -36.47 -7.60 -21.72
N GLY A 187 -35.57 -8.47 -22.22
CA GLY A 187 -35.80 -9.41 -23.31
C GLY A 187 -36.18 -10.82 -22.85
N LYS A 188 -36.86 -11.59 -23.72
CA LYS A 188 -37.23 -13.00 -23.50
C LYS A 188 -36.03 -13.92 -23.78
N GLU A 189 -35.94 -14.98 -22.98
CA GLU A 189 -34.84 -15.92 -22.69
C GLU A 189 -34.20 -16.71 -23.87
N THR A 190 -34.40 -16.33 -25.14
CA THR A 190 -34.00 -17.20 -26.28
C THR A 190 -33.04 -16.59 -27.30
N GLU A 191 -32.64 -15.32 -27.16
CA GLU A 191 -31.66 -14.66 -28.06
C GLU A 191 -30.38 -14.19 -27.30
N ASP A 192 -30.14 -14.72 -26.10
CA ASP A 192 -29.19 -14.12 -25.14
C ASP A 192 -27.70 -14.27 -25.53
N GLU A 193 -27.23 -15.33 -26.19
CA GLU A 193 -25.77 -15.51 -26.39
C GLU A 193 -25.13 -14.44 -27.31
N ASP A 194 -25.76 -14.12 -28.45
CA ASP A 194 -25.23 -13.09 -29.37
C ASP A 194 -25.28 -11.69 -28.75
N LEU A 195 -26.33 -11.40 -27.97
CA LEU A 195 -26.47 -10.14 -27.23
C LEU A 195 -25.45 -10.04 -26.09
N LEU A 196 -25.21 -11.13 -25.34
CA LEU A 196 -24.19 -11.20 -24.29
C LEU A 196 -22.79 -11.00 -24.88
N GLN A 197 -22.50 -11.61 -26.04
CA GLN A 197 -21.23 -11.41 -26.73
C GLN A 197 -21.09 -9.97 -27.23
N GLN A 198 -22.15 -9.38 -27.79
CA GLN A 198 -22.14 -7.98 -28.22
C GLN A 198 -21.92 -7.02 -27.03
N LEU A 199 -22.48 -7.31 -25.86
CA LEU A 199 -22.27 -6.52 -24.65
C LEU A 199 -20.87 -6.72 -24.06
N SER A 200 -20.31 -7.92 -24.17
CA SER A 200 -18.91 -8.19 -23.80
C SER A 200 -17.96 -7.39 -24.70
N ASP A 201 -18.23 -7.36 -26.01
CA ASP A 201 -17.51 -6.53 -26.96
C ASP A 201 -17.70 -5.02 -26.67
N ALA A 202 -18.87 -4.62 -26.16
CA ALA A 202 -19.12 -3.24 -25.71
C ALA A 202 -18.26 -2.85 -24.50
N CYS A 203 -17.93 -3.78 -23.60
CA CYS A 203 -16.99 -3.53 -22.50
C CYS A 203 -15.60 -3.12 -23.03
N LEU A 204 -15.14 -3.70 -24.13
CA LEU A 204 -13.85 -3.32 -24.76
C LEU A 204 -13.86 -1.86 -25.22
N VAL A 205 -14.99 -1.38 -25.75
CA VAL A 205 -15.16 0.03 -26.13
C VAL A 205 -15.10 0.94 -24.91
N VAL A 206 -15.71 0.52 -23.80
CA VAL A 206 -15.70 1.29 -22.54
C VAL A 206 -14.29 1.39 -21.96
N ASP A 207 -13.49 0.33 -22.04
CA ASP A 207 -12.09 0.37 -21.61
C ASP A 207 -11.21 1.22 -22.54
N ALA A 208 -11.51 1.26 -23.85
CA ALA A 208 -10.85 2.15 -24.81
C ALA A 208 -11.30 3.63 -24.72
N LEU A 209 -12.41 3.88 -24.02
CA LEU A 209 -12.90 5.22 -23.66
C LEU A 209 -12.20 5.71 -22.37
N GLU A 210 -12.77 6.75 -21.74
CA GLU A 210 -12.23 7.32 -20.51
C GLU A 210 -12.67 6.49 -19.27
N PRO A 211 -11.83 6.35 -18.23
CA PRO A 211 -12.18 5.61 -17.01
C PRO A 211 -13.47 6.08 -16.32
N SER A 212 -13.81 7.37 -16.48
CA SER A 212 -15.06 7.96 -15.98
C SER A 212 -16.31 7.30 -16.57
N VAL A 213 -16.25 6.87 -17.84
CA VAL A 213 -17.38 6.22 -18.53
C VAL A 213 -17.65 4.84 -17.92
N ARG A 214 -16.59 4.12 -17.55
CA ARG A 214 -16.68 2.83 -16.86
C ARG A 214 -17.30 2.99 -15.47
N GLU A 215 -16.83 3.93 -14.67
CA GLU A 215 -17.38 4.20 -13.34
C GLU A 215 -18.88 4.54 -13.40
N GLU A 216 -19.27 5.40 -14.35
CA GLU A 216 -20.66 5.79 -14.56
C GLU A 216 -21.51 4.60 -15.06
N LEU A 217 -20.99 3.78 -15.98
CA LEU A 217 -21.68 2.57 -16.46
C LEU A 217 -21.93 1.58 -15.33
N VAL A 218 -20.89 1.24 -14.57
CA VAL A 218 -20.96 0.29 -13.45
C VAL A 218 -21.92 0.83 -12.39
N LYS A 219 -21.84 2.12 -12.05
CA LYS A 219 -22.76 2.75 -11.11
C LYS A 219 -24.22 2.68 -11.58
N ASN A 220 -24.48 2.96 -12.85
CA ASN A 220 -25.82 2.91 -13.42
C ASN A 220 -26.37 1.47 -13.44
N PHE A 221 -25.53 0.50 -13.82
CA PHE A 221 -25.87 -0.91 -13.80
C PHE A 221 -26.20 -1.39 -12.38
N CYS A 222 -25.31 -1.16 -11.41
CA CYS A 222 -25.56 -1.51 -10.01
C CYS A 222 -26.82 -0.82 -9.47
N SER A 223 -27.06 0.44 -9.83
CA SER A 223 -28.24 1.18 -9.41
C SER A 223 -29.52 0.55 -9.96
N LYS A 224 -29.54 0.18 -11.26
CA LYS A 224 -30.67 -0.48 -11.93
C LYS A 224 -30.99 -1.82 -11.29
N GLU A 225 -29.98 -2.65 -11.06
CA GLU A 225 -30.12 -3.95 -10.41
C GLU A 225 -30.75 -3.83 -9.01
N LEU A 226 -30.34 -2.80 -8.26
CA LEU A 226 -30.84 -2.54 -6.91
C LEU A 226 -32.19 -1.81 -6.88
N ILE A 227 -32.79 -1.41 -8.01
CA ILE A 227 -34.17 -0.88 -8.03
C ILE A 227 -35.14 -1.93 -7.54
N SER A 228 -35.01 -3.17 -8.03
CA SER A 228 -35.86 -4.29 -7.60
C SER A 228 -35.71 -4.57 -6.10
N TYR A 229 -34.49 -4.47 -5.58
CA TYR A 229 -34.23 -4.55 -4.14
C TYR A 229 -34.97 -3.46 -3.35
N LYS A 230 -34.82 -2.19 -3.77
CA LYS A 230 -35.50 -1.06 -3.11
C LYS A 230 -37.01 -1.26 -3.09
N GLN A 231 -37.62 -1.61 -4.22
CA GLN A 231 -39.06 -1.84 -4.31
C GLN A 231 -39.55 -2.95 -3.38
N ILE A 232 -38.80 -4.05 -3.26
CA ILE A 232 -39.17 -5.18 -2.38
C ILE A 232 -39.07 -4.78 -0.90
N PHE A 233 -38.03 -4.04 -0.53
CA PHE A 233 -37.66 -3.83 0.87
C PHE A 233 -37.99 -2.44 1.45
N ASP A 234 -38.48 -1.52 0.61
CA ASP A 234 -39.13 -0.27 1.03
C ASP A 234 -40.62 -0.52 1.38
N GLY A 235 -41.18 -1.68 1.00
CA GLY A 235 -42.53 -2.07 1.36
C GLY A 235 -42.69 -2.37 2.85
N ALA A 236 -43.78 -1.90 3.47
CA ALA A 236 -44.04 -1.98 4.91
C ALA A 236 -43.95 -3.40 5.51
N GLU A 237 -44.20 -4.45 4.73
CA GLU A 237 -44.12 -5.85 5.16
C GLU A 237 -42.67 -6.35 5.35
N LEU A 238 -41.74 -5.88 4.52
CA LEU A 238 -40.32 -6.30 4.53
C LEU A 238 -39.37 -5.23 5.08
N ALA A 239 -39.88 -4.02 5.33
CA ALA A 239 -39.22 -2.93 6.03
C ALA A 239 -39.25 -3.13 7.56
N LYS A 240 -38.88 -4.33 8.02
CA LYS A 240 -38.83 -4.68 9.44
C LYS A 240 -37.50 -5.31 9.81
N LEU A 241 -37.09 -5.15 11.06
CA LEU A 241 -35.80 -5.61 11.58
C LEU A 241 -35.66 -7.14 11.56
N ASP A 242 -36.76 -7.86 11.77
CA ASP A 242 -36.84 -9.32 11.71
C ASP A 242 -36.63 -9.88 10.29
N LYS A 243 -36.74 -9.04 9.25
CA LYS A 243 -36.52 -9.42 7.84
C LYS A 243 -35.12 -9.08 7.33
N THR A 244 -34.21 -8.67 8.20
CA THR A 244 -32.82 -8.32 7.82
C THR A 244 -32.11 -9.47 7.11
N GLU A 245 -32.25 -10.71 7.59
CA GLU A 245 -31.65 -11.90 6.95
C GLU A 245 -32.14 -12.11 5.49
N ARG A 246 -33.39 -11.74 5.19
CA ARG A 246 -33.93 -11.85 3.82
C ARG A 246 -33.24 -10.91 2.85
N ARG A 247 -32.74 -9.75 3.31
CA ARG A 247 -31.98 -8.79 2.49
C ARG A 247 -30.66 -9.41 2.04
N TYR A 248 -29.95 -10.09 2.94
CA TYR A 248 -28.69 -10.79 2.63
C TYR A 248 -28.91 -12.00 1.74
N ALA A 249 -29.97 -12.78 1.98
CA ALA A 249 -30.33 -13.89 1.11
C ALA A 249 -30.68 -13.41 -0.32
N TRP A 250 -31.30 -12.23 -0.45
CA TRP A 250 -31.65 -11.65 -1.74
C TRP A 250 -30.40 -11.37 -2.59
N ILE A 251 -29.40 -10.67 -2.05
CA ILE A 251 -28.18 -10.34 -2.81
C ILE A 251 -27.37 -11.60 -3.12
N LYS A 252 -27.27 -12.55 -2.18
CA LYS A 252 -26.60 -13.84 -2.42
C LYS A 252 -27.26 -14.61 -3.56
N ARG A 253 -28.61 -14.62 -3.62
CA ARG A 253 -29.34 -15.28 -4.70
C ARG A 253 -29.15 -14.54 -6.03
N ARG A 254 -29.22 -13.20 -6.03
CA ARG A 254 -29.04 -12.39 -7.25
C ARG A 254 -27.65 -12.57 -7.87
N LEU A 255 -26.61 -12.69 -7.05
CA LEU A 255 -25.26 -12.98 -7.51
C LEU A 255 -25.15 -14.38 -8.15
N ARG A 256 -25.89 -15.38 -7.65
CA ARG A 256 -25.89 -16.74 -8.20
C ARG A 256 -26.77 -16.91 -9.45
N SER A 257 -27.94 -16.27 -9.48
CA SER A 257 -28.91 -16.45 -10.58
C SER A 257 -28.48 -15.81 -11.89
N ASN A 258 -27.59 -14.83 -11.84
CA ASN A 258 -27.19 -14.01 -12.99
C ASN A 258 -25.74 -14.29 -13.43
N GLU A 259 -25.22 -15.50 -13.20
CA GLU A 259 -23.82 -15.85 -13.46
C GLU A 259 -23.37 -15.49 -14.88
N ASP A 260 -24.21 -15.73 -15.88
CA ASP A 260 -23.88 -15.43 -17.28
C ASP A 260 -23.88 -13.93 -17.58
N THR A 261 -24.70 -13.14 -16.88
CA THR A 261 -24.66 -11.67 -16.96
C THR A 261 -23.39 -11.11 -16.31
N TRP A 262 -22.88 -11.75 -15.25
CA TRP A 262 -21.63 -11.34 -14.61
C TRP A 262 -20.41 -11.63 -15.50
N LYS A 263 -20.46 -12.68 -16.32
CA LYS A 263 -19.39 -13.05 -17.27
C LYS A 263 -19.18 -12.04 -18.41
N ILE A 264 -20.17 -11.17 -18.68
CA ILE A 264 -20.05 -10.10 -19.69
C ILE A 264 -18.97 -9.08 -19.28
N PHE A 265 -18.82 -8.84 -17.97
CA PHE A 265 -17.95 -7.80 -17.46
C PHE A 265 -16.52 -8.32 -17.29
N PRO A 266 -15.49 -7.54 -17.69
CA PRO A 266 -14.11 -7.88 -17.39
C PRO A 266 -13.89 -8.05 -15.87
N PRO A 267 -13.16 -9.08 -15.42
CA PRO A 267 -12.89 -9.30 -14.00
C PRO A 267 -12.22 -8.10 -13.31
N SER A 268 -11.44 -7.32 -14.07
CA SER A 268 -10.76 -6.10 -13.61
C SER A 268 -11.70 -4.97 -13.19
N TRP A 269 -12.97 -5.01 -13.60
CA TRP A 269 -13.96 -4.00 -13.24
C TRP A 269 -14.56 -4.23 -11.86
N HIS A 270 -14.44 -5.45 -11.32
CA HIS A 270 -14.95 -5.83 -9.99
C HIS A 270 -16.41 -5.39 -9.76
N VAL A 271 -17.27 -5.62 -10.76
CA VAL A 271 -18.67 -5.14 -10.75
C VAL A 271 -19.48 -5.77 -9.62
N ASP A 272 -19.26 -7.06 -9.35
CA ASP A 272 -19.92 -7.80 -8.26
C ASP A 272 -19.51 -7.28 -6.87
N TYR A 273 -18.24 -6.94 -6.69
CA TYR A 273 -17.72 -6.27 -5.50
C TYR A 273 -18.37 -4.88 -5.30
N LEU A 274 -18.38 -4.06 -6.35
CA LEU A 274 -18.99 -2.72 -6.31
C LEU A 274 -20.50 -2.77 -6.05
N LEU A 275 -21.20 -3.77 -6.60
CA LEU A 275 -22.61 -4.02 -6.32
C LEU A 275 -22.82 -4.33 -4.84
N CYS A 276 -22.00 -5.20 -4.25
CA CYS A 276 -22.08 -5.54 -2.82
C CYS A 276 -21.88 -4.29 -1.94
N ILE A 277 -20.93 -3.41 -2.29
CA ILE A 277 -20.73 -2.14 -1.58
C ILE A 277 -21.97 -1.25 -1.64
N GLN A 278 -22.55 -1.06 -2.84
CA GLN A 278 -23.75 -0.22 -3.00
C GLN A 278 -24.95 -0.82 -2.26
N PHE A 279 -25.12 -2.15 -2.34
CA PHE A 279 -26.12 -2.89 -1.57
C PHE A 279 -25.97 -2.65 -0.07
N CYS A 280 -24.74 -2.76 0.47
CA CYS A 280 -24.49 -2.54 1.89
C CYS A 280 -24.83 -1.11 2.31
N LYS A 281 -24.48 -0.10 1.50
CA LYS A 281 -24.81 1.31 1.76
C LYS A 281 -26.33 1.55 1.80
N ILE A 282 -27.07 1.04 0.81
CA ILE A 282 -28.53 1.19 0.78
C ILE A 282 -29.18 0.45 1.96
N THR A 283 -28.73 -0.77 2.23
CA THR A 283 -29.24 -1.58 3.34
C THR A 283 -29.00 -0.90 4.68
N ARG A 284 -27.82 -0.32 4.89
CA ARG A 284 -27.52 0.48 6.08
C ARG A 284 -28.50 1.64 6.23
N THR A 285 -28.72 2.43 5.17
CA THR A 285 -29.67 3.55 5.22
C THR A 285 -31.08 3.07 5.58
N GLN A 286 -31.57 2.02 4.92
CA GLN A 286 -32.89 1.46 5.21
C GLN A 286 -33.00 0.92 6.64
N LEU A 287 -31.96 0.27 7.18
CA LEU A 287 -31.94 -0.21 8.56
C LEU A 287 -31.91 0.94 9.57
N VAL A 288 -31.16 2.02 9.29
CA VAL A 288 -31.18 3.24 10.10
C VAL A 288 -32.58 3.85 10.12
N ASP A 289 -33.24 3.93 8.96
CA ASP A 289 -34.59 4.47 8.86
C ASP A 289 -35.62 3.61 9.61
N ILE A 290 -35.50 2.27 9.52
CA ILE A 290 -36.33 1.34 10.30
C ILE A 290 -36.13 1.59 11.79
N LEU A 291 -34.88 1.63 12.26
CA LEU A 291 -34.55 1.77 13.68
C LEU A 291 -34.97 3.15 14.24
N ASN A 292 -34.83 4.23 13.47
CA ASN A 292 -35.28 5.58 13.84
C ASN A 292 -36.81 5.68 13.94
N ASN A 293 -37.55 4.95 13.12
CA ASN A 293 -39.02 5.01 13.06
C ASN A 293 -39.72 4.06 14.04
N LEU A 294 -38.97 3.26 14.81
CA LEU A 294 -39.54 2.45 15.88
C LEU A 294 -40.04 3.37 17.02
N LYS A 295 -41.35 3.42 17.21
CA LYS A 295 -42.00 4.23 18.28
C LYS A 295 -41.66 3.73 19.69
N GLU A 296 -41.37 2.43 19.82
CA GLU A 296 -41.01 1.77 21.07
C GLU A 296 -39.55 1.30 21.01
N LYS A 297 -38.92 1.10 22.18
CA LYS A 297 -37.59 0.50 22.27
C LYS A 297 -37.57 -0.81 21.47
N PRO A 298 -36.57 -1.04 20.60
CA PRO A 298 -36.50 -2.27 19.81
C PRO A 298 -36.45 -3.48 20.75
N ASP A 299 -37.17 -4.55 20.39
CA ASP A 299 -37.03 -5.83 21.06
C ASP A 299 -35.57 -6.30 20.97
N VAL A 300 -34.97 -6.55 22.14
CA VAL A 300 -33.53 -6.87 22.25
C VAL A 300 -33.22 -8.15 21.50
N ALA A 301 -34.09 -9.16 21.56
CA ALA A 301 -33.86 -10.43 20.87
C ALA A 301 -33.83 -10.24 19.35
N THR A 302 -34.76 -9.46 18.80
CA THR A 302 -34.80 -9.14 17.37
C THR A 302 -33.61 -8.28 16.93
N LEU A 303 -33.18 -7.32 17.75
CA LEU A 303 -32.03 -6.45 17.49
C LEU A 303 -30.71 -7.25 17.43
N LEU A 304 -30.47 -8.11 18.44
CA LEU A 304 -29.32 -9.01 18.48
C LEU A 304 -29.35 -10.00 17.32
N LEU A 305 -30.54 -10.55 17.06
CA LEU A 305 -30.97 -11.24 15.83
C LEU A 305 -30.32 -10.67 14.57
N ALA A 306 -30.76 -9.45 14.25
CA ALA A 306 -30.39 -8.75 13.04
C ALA A 306 -28.90 -8.38 13.03
N LEU A 307 -28.34 -7.93 14.15
CA LEU A 307 -26.91 -7.58 14.25
C LEU A 307 -26.02 -8.80 13.99
N GLN A 308 -26.33 -9.94 14.60
CA GLN A 308 -25.55 -11.17 14.39
C GLN A 308 -25.55 -11.56 12.91
N ARG A 309 -26.73 -11.63 12.27
CA ARG A 309 -26.85 -11.93 10.84
C ARG A 309 -26.11 -10.91 9.95
N THR A 310 -26.02 -9.66 10.39
CA THR A 310 -25.27 -8.62 9.68
C THR A 310 -23.77 -8.89 9.73
N LEU A 311 -23.23 -9.23 10.91
CA LEU A 311 -21.81 -9.53 11.08
C LEU A 311 -21.39 -10.75 10.28
N GLU A 312 -22.19 -11.82 10.33
CA GLU A 312 -21.98 -13.03 9.54
C GLU A 312 -21.92 -12.72 8.04
N PHE A 313 -22.82 -11.86 7.56
CA PHE A 313 -22.85 -11.45 6.18
C PHE A 313 -21.65 -10.59 5.77
N GLU A 314 -21.23 -9.65 6.62
CA GLU A 314 -20.04 -8.81 6.37
C GLU A 314 -18.76 -9.65 6.32
N GLU A 315 -18.64 -10.65 7.20
CA GLU A 315 -17.54 -11.61 7.22
C GLU A 315 -17.53 -12.47 5.95
N GLU A 316 -18.66 -13.05 5.56
CA GLU A 316 -18.79 -13.82 4.31
C GLU A 316 -18.40 -12.99 3.07
N LEU A 317 -18.78 -11.72 3.02
CA LEU A 317 -18.36 -10.82 1.93
C LEU A 317 -16.87 -10.53 1.99
N ALA A 318 -16.33 -10.27 3.18
CA ALA A 318 -14.90 -10.04 3.36
C ALA A 318 -14.09 -11.26 2.90
N GLU A 319 -14.46 -12.48 3.28
CA GLU A 319 -13.81 -13.72 2.86
C GLU A 319 -13.92 -13.95 1.34
N LYS A 320 -15.11 -13.68 0.76
CA LYS A 320 -15.32 -13.86 -0.68
C LYS A 320 -14.39 -12.97 -1.52
N PHE A 321 -14.09 -11.75 -1.05
CA PHE A 321 -13.36 -10.74 -1.81
C PHE A 321 -11.93 -10.49 -1.31
N SER A 322 -11.49 -11.09 -0.20
CA SER A 322 -10.14 -10.95 0.37
C SER A 322 -9.08 -11.81 -0.30
N GLY A 323 -9.43 -12.61 -1.30
CA GLY A 323 -8.45 -13.41 -2.05
C GLY A 323 -7.68 -14.38 -1.16
N GLY A 324 -8.35 -15.35 -0.52
CA GLY A 324 -7.76 -16.59 0.00
C GLY A 324 -6.61 -16.48 1.01
N THR A 325 -6.29 -15.30 1.54
CA THR A 325 -5.19 -15.10 2.48
C THR A 325 -5.65 -14.22 3.62
N THR A 326 -6.30 -14.81 4.63
CA THR A 326 -6.35 -14.31 6.03
C THR A 326 -7.24 -15.17 6.96
N THR A 327 -7.20 -16.50 6.89
CA THR A 327 -7.88 -17.33 7.92
C THR A 327 -6.91 -18.32 8.55
N ALA A 328 -5.87 -17.82 9.21
CA ALA A 328 -4.97 -18.64 10.01
C ALA A 328 -4.40 -17.91 11.25
N ARG A 329 -5.07 -16.86 11.76
CA ARG A 329 -4.47 -16.08 12.86
C ARG A 329 -5.37 -15.66 14.00
N ASN A 330 -6.48 -16.34 14.28
CA ASN A 330 -7.20 -16.17 15.55
C ASN A 330 -8.03 -17.41 15.89
N LYS A 331 -7.38 -18.57 15.99
CA LYS A 331 -8.04 -19.79 16.49
C LYS A 331 -7.16 -20.50 17.51
N GLU A 332 -6.77 -19.78 18.56
CA GLU A 332 -6.27 -20.40 19.78
C GLU A 332 -6.88 -19.68 20.98
N LEU A 333 -7.59 -20.46 21.79
CA LEU A 333 -8.03 -20.30 23.19
C LEU A 333 -9.51 -20.71 23.36
N GLU A 334 -9.76 -22.02 23.26
CA GLU A 334 -10.88 -22.67 23.96
C GLU A 334 -10.40 -24.01 24.53
N SER A 335 -10.46 -24.14 25.86
CA SER A 335 -10.61 -25.42 26.54
C SER A 335 -11.51 -25.21 27.77
N ASP A 336 -12.64 -25.91 27.74
CA ASP A 336 -13.53 -26.44 28.79
C ASP A 336 -13.83 -25.61 30.05
N ASP A 337 -15.13 -25.37 30.30
CA ASP A 337 -15.91 -26.19 31.27
C ASP A 337 -17.43 -25.88 31.15
N GLU A 338 -18.26 -26.92 31.22
CA GLU A 338 -19.73 -26.85 31.19
C GLU A 338 -20.32 -27.10 32.59
N ASN A 339 -21.23 -26.24 33.07
CA ASN A 339 -22.36 -26.71 33.89
C ASN A 339 -23.56 -25.72 33.89
N GLU A 340 -24.76 -26.29 34.02
CA GLU A 340 -26.09 -25.73 33.72
C GLU A 340 -26.64 -24.71 34.72
N GLY A 341 -27.59 -23.88 34.24
CA GLY A 341 -28.67 -23.33 35.08
C GLY A 341 -29.40 -22.08 34.58
N THR A 342 -30.71 -22.23 34.33
CA THR A 342 -31.84 -21.25 34.33
C THR A 342 -32.47 -20.85 32.98
N GLU A 343 -33.81 -20.98 32.92
CA GLU A 343 -34.67 -21.16 31.73
C GLU A 343 -34.83 -19.97 30.75
N HIS A 344 -34.23 -18.80 31.01
CA HIS A 344 -34.27 -17.67 30.07
C HIS A 344 -33.06 -17.63 29.11
N ASN A 345 -32.05 -18.48 29.34
CA ASN A 345 -30.84 -18.62 28.51
C ASN A 345 -31.01 -19.55 27.31
N LYS A 346 -32.18 -20.18 27.10
CA LYS A 346 -32.42 -21.09 25.98
C LYS A 346 -32.40 -20.40 24.62
N ILE A 347 -32.92 -19.17 24.51
CA ILE A 347 -32.92 -18.43 23.24
C ILE A 347 -31.48 -18.14 22.78
N VAL A 348 -30.60 -17.74 23.69
CA VAL A 348 -29.20 -17.39 23.40
C VAL A 348 -28.32 -18.64 23.20
N SER A 349 -28.60 -19.73 23.93
CA SER A 349 -27.92 -21.03 23.74
C SER A 349 -28.33 -21.74 22.46
N ASP A 350 -29.61 -21.65 22.05
CA ASP A 350 -30.10 -22.24 20.80
C ASP A 350 -29.58 -21.49 19.57
N ILE A 351 -29.29 -20.19 19.71
CA ILE A 351 -28.59 -19.38 18.71
C ILE A 351 -27.12 -19.83 18.56
N ARG A 352 -26.47 -20.26 19.65
CA ARG A 352 -25.08 -20.79 19.65
C ARG A 352 -24.97 -22.21 19.09
N LYS A 353 -25.89 -23.12 19.46
CA LYS A 353 -25.87 -24.52 18.97
C LYS A 353 -26.05 -24.65 17.44
N LYS A 354 -26.66 -23.65 16.80
CA LYS A 354 -26.77 -23.58 15.33
C LYS A 354 -25.46 -23.15 14.63
N TYR A 355 -24.56 -22.50 15.37
CA TYR A 355 -23.26 -22.03 14.91
C TYR A 355 -22.18 -23.12 14.98
N GLU A 356 -22.22 -23.96 16.01
CA GLU A 356 -21.22 -25.02 16.21
C GLU A 356 -21.54 -26.30 15.41
N LYS A 357 -22.83 -26.59 15.13
CA LYS A 357 -23.24 -27.85 14.44
C LYS A 357 -23.19 -27.80 12.90
N LYS A 358 -22.78 -26.68 12.28
CA LYS A 358 -22.68 -26.55 10.81
C LYS A 358 -21.24 -26.51 10.27
N LEU A 359 -20.25 -26.75 11.13
CA LEU A 359 -18.82 -26.74 10.80
C LEU A 359 -18.12 -28.09 11.01
N GLY A 360 -18.88 -29.20 11.06
CA GLY A 360 -18.31 -30.54 11.15
C GLY A 360 -18.84 -31.46 10.06
N VAL A 361 -18.09 -31.59 8.95
CA VAL A 361 -18.07 -32.81 8.14
C VAL A 361 -16.60 -33.11 7.78
N PRO A 362 -16.15 -34.38 7.84
CA PRO A 362 -14.75 -34.76 7.72
C PRO A 362 -14.24 -34.66 6.27
N ASN A 363 -12.94 -34.38 6.14
CA ASN A 363 -12.16 -34.64 4.93
C ASN A 363 -12.20 -36.14 4.61
N ASP A 364 -12.49 -36.49 3.36
CA ASP A 364 -11.64 -37.38 2.57
C ASP A 364 -11.95 -37.22 1.06
N GLU A 365 -10.88 -37.34 0.27
CA GLU A 365 -10.78 -37.38 -1.21
C GLU A 365 -10.59 -36.03 -1.95
N ALA A 366 -9.30 -35.65 -2.08
CA ALA A 366 -8.74 -34.95 -3.25
C ALA A 366 -8.80 -35.91 -4.47
N GLU A 367 -8.96 -35.48 -5.71
CA GLU A 367 -7.99 -34.75 -6.53
C GLU A 367 -8.63 -34.26 -7.87
N GLN A 368 -7.92 -33.35 -8.54
CA GLN A 368 -8.07 -32.87 -9.94
C GLN A 368 -9.00 -31.66 -10.17
N ASP A 369 -8.46 -30.46 -9.94
CA ASP A 369 -8.30 -29.44 -11.00
C ASP A 369 -7.62 -28.19 -10.43
N LYS A 370 -6.28 -28.17 -10.45
CA LYS A 370 -5.47 -26.99 -10.12
C LYS A 370 -4.65 -26.59 -11.34
N GLU A 371 -5.23 -25.79 -12.24
CA GLU A 371 -4.39 -25.03 -13.19
C GLU A 371 -4.98 -23.75 -13.81
N LYS A 372 -6.10 -23.18 -13.33
CA LYS A 372 -6.67 -21.94 -13.93
C LYS A 372 -6.98 -20.76 -13.00
N GLN A 373 -6.57 -20.78 -11.74
CA GLN A 373 -6.80 -19.66 -10.82
C GLN A 373 -5.48 -19.07 -10.31
N LYS A 374 -4.86 -18.19 -11.10
CA LYS A 374 -3.76 -17.36 -10.62
C LYS A 374 -3.86 -15.87 -10.95
N ASP A 375 -4.95 -15.41 -11.59
CA ASP A 375 -5.15 -14.01 -11.97
C ASP A 375 -6.26 -13.27 -11.21
N LEU A 376 -6.77 -13.83 -10.10
CA LEU A 376 -7.88 -13.23 -9.31
C LEU A 376 -7.42 -12.46 -8.07
N SER A 377 -6.12 -12.28 -7.84
CA SER A 377 -5.62 -11.48 -6.74
C SER A 377 -5.75 -10.00 -7.08
N VAL A 378 -6.76 -9.32 -6.54
CA VAL A 378 -6.94 -7.86 -6.65
C VAL A 378 -5.78 -7.15 -5.94
N PRO A 379 -4.87 -6.47 -6.66
CA PRO A 379 -3.91 -5.59 -6.02
C PRO A 379 -4.63 -4.26 -5.73
N GLY A 380 -5.06 -4.04 -4.49
CA GLY A 380 -5.35 -2.68 -3.99
C GLY A 380 -6.80 -2.27 -3.71
N ALA A 381 -7.78 -3.19 -3.60
CA ALA A 381 -9.11 -2.83 -3.08
C ALA A 381 -9.09 -2.79 -1.54
N GLY A 382 -8.46 -1.76 -0.97
CA GLY A 382 -8.38 -1.48 0.47
C GLY A 382 -9.70 -1.07 1.12
N PHE A 383 -10.83 -1.69 0.74
CA PHE A 383 -12.14 -1.37 1.28
C PHE A 383 -12.72 -2.58 2.02
N ASN A 384 -12.88 -2.40 3.33
CA ASN A 384 -13.26 -3.42 4.28
C ASN A 384 -14.79 -3.50 4.40
N PHE A 385 -15.37 -4.69 4.23
CA PHE A 385 -16.82 -4.91 4.42
C PHE A 385 -17.24 -4.84 5.89
N HIS A 386 -16.31 -5.06 6.82
CA HIS A 386 -16.59 -4.99 8.25
C HIS A 386 -17.01 -3.57 8.65
N GLY A 387 -18.14 -3.44 9.34
CA GLY A 387 -18.61 -2.18 9.89
C GLY A 387 -19.47 -1.33 8.95
N ILE A 388 -19.67 -1.72 7.68
CA ILE A 388 -20.45 -0.91 6.73
C ILE A 388 -21.91 -0.83 7.16
N ILE A 389 -22.50 -1.97 7.51
CA ILE A 389 -23.88 -2.09 7.96
C ILE A 389 -23.92 -2.18 9.48
N SER A 390 -23.10 -3.05 10.10
CA SER A 390 -23.14 -3.34 11.54
C SER A 390 -23.00 -2.08 12.43
N SER A 391 -22.29 -1.05 11.96
CA SER A 391 -22.18 0.24 12.66
C SER A 391 -23.51 0.97 12.86
N CYS A 392 -24.57 0.67 12.09
CA CYS A 392 -25.87 1.31 12.28
C CYS A 392 -26.61 0.85 13.54
N PHE A 393 -26.24 -0.30 14.10
CA PHE A 393 -26.89 -0.86 15.29
C PHE A 393 -26.37 -0.24 16.58
N GLU A 394 -25.13 0.26 16.59
CA GLU A 394 -24.43 0.77 17.78
C GLU A 394 -25.24 1.79 18.60
N PRO A 395 -25.91 2.80 18.00
CA PRO A 395 -26.70 3.78 18.78
C PRO A 395 -27.89 3.18 19.53
N TYR A 396 -28.38 2.01 19.09
CA TYR A 396 -29.57 1.36 19.63
C TYR A 396 -29.25 0.25 20.63
N MET A 397 -27.97 -0.06 20.82
CA MET A 397 -27.51 -1.12 21.73
C MET A 397 -27.62 -0.76 23.22
N ALA A 398 -28.01 0.47 23.56
CA ALA A 398 -28.26 0.86 24.97
C ALA A 398 -29.32 -0.03 25.64
N VAL A 399 -30.35 -0.46 24.90
CA VAL A 399 -31.40 -1.35 25.43
C VAL A 399 -30.84 -2.73 25.79
N TYR A 400 -29.83 -3.20 25.04
CA TYR A 400 -29.11 -4.43 25.38
C TYR A 400 -28.29 -4.26 26.66
N THR A 401 -27.57 -3.14 26.82
CA THR A 401 -26.81 -2.86 28.05
C THR A 401 -27.73 -2.80 29.28
N GLU A 402 -28.91 -2.17 29.16
CA GLU A 402 -29.90 -2.13 30.25
C GLU A 402 -30.42 -3.53 30.62
N LEU A 403 -30.64 -4.41 29.64
CA LEU A 403 -31.10 -5.78 29.87
C LEU A 403 -30.01 -6.63 30.55
N GLU A 404 -28.77 -6.52 30.08
CA GLU A 404 -27.62 -7.19 30.70
C GLU A 404 -27.43 -6.74 32.15
N GLU A 405 -27.54 -5.44 32.42
CA GLU A 405 -27.46 -4.92 33.78
C GLU A 405 -28.51 -5.54 34.70
N LYS A 406 -29.78 -5.58 34.29
CA LYS A 406 -30.84 -6.21 35.09
C LYS A 406 -30.56 -7.68 35.35
N SER A 407 -30.18 -8.42 34.31
CA SER A 407 -29.84 -9.85 34.40
C SER A 407 -28.65 -10.09 35.35
N LEU A 408 -27.62 -9.26 35.29
CA LEU A 408 -26.45 -9.35 36.17
C LEU A 408 -26.81 -9.02 37.63
N VAL A 409 -27.66 -8.02 37.87
CA VAL A 409 -28.16 -7.69 39.22
C VAL A 409 -28.97 -8.85 39.80
N GLU A 410 -29.90 -9.42 39.02
CA GLU A 410 -30.73 -10.56 39.45
C GLU A 410 -29.88 -11.80 39.75
N GLN A 411 -28.88 -12.10 38.91
CA GLN A 411 -27.95 -13.20 39.15
C GLN A 411 -27.07 -12.93 40.39
N LEU A 412 -26.62 -11.70 40.59
CA LEU A 412 -25.89 -11.32 41.80
C LEU A 412 -26.75 -11.51 43.05
N ASP A 413 -28.02 -11.07 43.04
CA ASP A 413 -28.94 -11.26 44.17
C ASP A 413 -29.19 -12.73 44.48
N LYS A 414 -29.38 -13.56 43.45
CA LYS A 414 -29.54 -15.01 43.61
C LYS A 414 -28.29 -15.65 44.22
N LEU A 415 -27.10 -15.33 43.70
CA LEU A 415 -25.83 -15.83 44.25
C LEU A 415 -25.64 -15.43 45.72
N MET A 416 -26.11 -14.24 46.11
CA MET A 416 -26.06 -13.78 47.51
C MET A 416 -27.07 -14.44 48.44
N GLN A 417 -28.17 -14.97 47.91
CA GLN A 417 -29.16 -15.75 48.67
C GLN A 417 -28.72 -17.20 48.82
N GLU A 418 -28.03 -17.76 47.83
CA GLU A 418 -27.57 -19.15 47.80
C GLU A 418 -26.23 -19.35 48.54
N GLU A 419 -25.49 -18.28 48.81
CA GLU A 419 -24.25 -18.35 49.59
C GLU A 419 -24.54 -18.85 51.01
N LYS A 420 -23.89 -19.96 51.39
CA LYS A 420 -24.12 -20.63 52.67
C LYS A 420 -23.38 -19.97 53.83
N TRP A 421 -22.39 -19.11 53.56
CA TRP A 421 -21.62 -18.37 54.57
C TRP A 421 -21.07 -19.26 55.69
N GLU A 422 -20.73 -20.50 55.34
CA GLU A 422 -20.20 -21.51 56.24
C GLU A 422 -18.82 -21.96 55.74
N THR A 423 -17.93 -22.28 56.68
CA THR A 423 -16.60 -22.81 56.38
C THR A 423 -16.73 -24.25 55.92
N GLU A 424 -16.54 -24.51 54.63
CA GLU A 424 -16.32 -25.86 54.14
C GLU A 424 -14.94 -26.33 54.61
N GLU A 425 -14.92 -27.21 55.63
CA GLU A 425 -13.72 -27.90 56.08
C GLU A 425 -13.18 -28.78 54.94
N GLY A 426 -12.22 -28.25 54.17
CA GLY A 426 -11.57 -28.96 53.06
C GLY A 426 -11.43 -28.17 51.74
N SER A 427 -11.94 -26.94 51.63
CA SER A 427 -11.71 -26.12 50.43
C SER A 427 -10.27 -25.59 50.40
N GLN A 428 -9.54 -25.86 49.31
CA GLN A 428 -8.16 -25.35 49.11
C GLN A 428 -8.09 -23.83 48.92
N THR A 429 -9.21 -23.20 48.55
CA THR A 429 -9.33 -21.76 48.36
C THR A 429 -10.22 -21.21 49.47
N ASN A 430 -9.64 -20.55 50.46
CA ASN A 430 -10.33 -19.92 51.59
C ASN A 430 -11.15 -18.67 51.15
N ILE A 431 -11.92 -18.79 50.06
CA ILE A 431 -12.64 -17.73 49.34
C ILE A 431 -14.11 -18.16 49.19
N LEU A 432 -15.05 -17.21 49.17
CA LEU A 432 -16.48 -17.46 48.98
C LEU A 432 -16.78 -17.94 47.56
N SER A 433 -17.59 -19.00 47.45
CA SER A 433 -17.99 -19.59 46.17
C SER A 433 -18.74 -18.61 45.26
N SER A 434 -19.52 -17.68 45.83
CA SER A 434 -20.18 -16.60 45.09
C SER A 434 -19.23 -15.70 44.31
N SER A 435 -18.02 -15.45 44.79
CA SER A 435 -17.06 -14.58 44.10
C SER A 435 -16.64 -15.15 42.75
N MET A 436 -16.33 -16.45 42.72
CA MET A 436 -15.99 -17.18 41.50
C MET A 436 -17.18 -17.16 40.53
N GLN A 437 -18.39 -17.39 41.03
CA GLN A 437 -19.60 -17.38 40.20
C GLN A 437 -19.94 -15.99 39.63
N VAL A 438 -19.75 -14.91 40.40
CA VAL A 438 -19.94 -13.52 39.93
C VAL A 438 -18.98 -13.22 38.77
N PHE A 439 -17.69 -13.56 38.90
CA PHE A 439 -16.73 -13.35 37.81
C PHE A 439 -16.99 -14.26 36.60
N LEU A 440 -17.47 -15.49 36.80
CA LEU A 440 -17.88 -16.37 35.69
C LEU A 440 -19.06 -15.78 34.91
N VAL A 441 -20.07 -15.25 35.60
CA VAL A 441 -21.23 -14.57 35.01
C VAL A 441 -20.80 -13.34 34.22
N ILE A 442 -19.93 -12.50 34.79
CA ILE A 442 -19.37 -11.32 34.12
C ILE A 442 -18.57 -11.71 32.88
N ARG A 443 -17.67 -12.71 32.98
CA ARG A 443 -16.89 -13.21 31.83
C ARG A 443 -17.79 -13.76 30.73
N ARG A 444 -18.90 -14.44 31.07
CA ARG A 444 -19.89 -14.93 30.10
C ARG A 444 -20.62 -13.78 29.39
N SER A 445 -21.01 -12.73 30.11
CA SER A 445 -21.60 -11.53 29.53
C SER A 445 -20.61 -10.78 28.63
N LEU A 446 -19.35 -10.65 29.05
CA LEU A 446 -18.26 -10.07 28.27
C LEU A 446 -18.06 -10.81 26.94
N LYS A 447 -17.92 -12.14 26.97
CA LYS A 447 -17.72 -12.97 25.77
C LYS A 447 -18.86 -12.79 24.76
N ARG A 448 -20.11 -12.70 25.26
CA ARG A 448 -21.29 -12.46 24.42
C ARG A 448 -21.26 -11.07 23.77
N CYS A 449 -20.95 -10.03 24.52
CA CYS A 449 -20.92 -8.66 23.99
C CYS A 449 -19.74 -8.45 23.02
N SER A 450 -18.55 -8.97 23.31
CA SER A 450 -17.37 -8.83 22.46
C SER A 450 -17.51 -9.49 21.09
N ALA A 451 -18.36 -10.52 20.99
CA ALA A 451 -18.69 -11.17 19.72
C ALA A 451 -19.60 -10.30 18.84
N LEU A 452 -20.36 -9.37 19.43
CA LEU A 452 -21.33 -8.51 18.74
C LEU A 452 -20.74 -7.14 18.40
N THR A 453 -19.95 -6.55 19.30
CA THR A 453 -19.38 -5.22 19.10
C THR A 453 -18.15 -5.01 19.98
N LYS A 454 -17.22 -4.18 19.49
CA LYS A 454 -15.98 -3.76 20.17
C LYS A 454 -15.95 -2.26 20.44
N ASN A 455 -17.08 -1.58 20.28
CA ASN A 455 -17.18 -0.12 20.34
C ASN A 455 -17.85 0.33 21.66
N GLN A 456 -18.69 1.36 21.60
CA GLN A 456 -19.28 2.04 22.76
C GLN A 456 -20.11 1.10 23.64
N THR A 457 -20.82 0.14 23.06
CA THR A 457 -21.66 -0.82 23.80
C THR A 457 -20.84 -1.67 24.76
N LEU A 458 -19.66 -2.14 24.32
CA LEU A 458 -18.76 -2.92 25.15
C LEU A 458 -18.21 -2.08 26.31
N PHE A 459 -17.93 -0.80 26.05
CA PHE A 459 -17.55 0.15 27.11
C PHE A 459 -18.68 0.37 28.12
N ASN A 460 -19.92 0.58 27.65
CA ASN A 460 -21.07 0.76 28.53
C ASN A 460 -21.30 -0.50 29.39
N LEU A 461 -21.13 -1.69 28.83
CA LEU A 461 -21.22 -2.95 29.57
C LEU A 461 -20.08 -3.11 30.57
N PHE A 462 -18.87 -2.65 30.25
CA PHE A 462 -17.77 -2.60 31.21
C PHE A 462 -18.10 -1.72 32.43
N GLN A 463 -18.74 -0.57 32.23
CA GLN A 463 -19.24 0.27 33.33
C GLN A 463 -20.30 -0.46 34.18
N VAL A 464 -21.16 -1.27 33.55
CA VAL A 464 -22.09 -2.14 34.28
C VAL A 464 -21.32 -3.14 35.14
N PHE A 465 -20.27 -3.79 34.63
CA PHE A 465 -19.45 -4.71 35.42
C PHE A 465 -18.84 -4.03 36.65
N GLN A 466 -18.34 -2.80 36.51
CA GLN A 466 -17.85 -2.02 37.65
C GLN A 466 -18.94 -1.79 38.71
N ARG A 467 -20.17 -1.45 38.29
CA ARG A 467 -21.30 -1.26 39.20
C ARG A 467 -21.70 -2.56 39.90
N ILE A 468 -21.70 -3.68 39.19
CA ILE A 468 -22.00 -5.01 39.75
C ILE A 468 -20.96 -5.42 40.78
N LEU A 469 -19.66 -5.23 40.49
CA LEU A 469 -18.59 -5.53 41.44
C LEU A 469 -18.66 -4.63 42.69
N LYS A 470 -18.91 -3.31 42.51
CA LYS A 470 -19.16 -2.39 43.65
C LYS A 470 -20.38 -2.82 44.48
N ALA A 471 -21.46 -3.24 43.83
CA ALA A 471 -22.65 -3.75 44.51
C ALA A 471 -22.36 -5.06 45.26
N TYR A 472 -21.53 -5.95 44.70
CA TYR A 472 -21.08 -7.16 45.37
C TYR A 472 -20.25 -6.83 46.61
N ALA A 473 -19.25 -5.95 46.48
CA ALA A 473 -18.43 -5.47 47.61
C ALA A 473 -19.29 -4.82 48.71
N ALA A 474 -20.29 -4.00 48.34
CA ALA A 474 -21.22 -3.41 49.30
C ALA A 474 -22.08 -4.46 50.04
N LYS A 475 -22.47 -5.55 49.36
CA LYS A 475 -23.20 -6.67 50.00
C LYS A 475 -22.31 -7.49 50.92
N LEU A 476 -21.04 -7.74 50.55
CA LEU A 476 -20.04 -8.33 51.44
C LEU A 476 -19.84 -7.46 52.68
N TYR A 477 -19.68 -6.14 52.48
CA TYR A 477 -19.53 -5.18 53.57
C TYR A 477 -20.75 -5.13 54.51
N ALA A 478 -21.97 -5.16 53.95
CA ALA A 478 -23.20 -5.16 54.75
C ALA A 478 -23.38 -6.41 55.64
N ARG A 479 -22.68 -7.51 55.31
CA ARG A 479 -22.67 -8.76 56.07
C ARG A 479 -21.59 -8.83 57.14
N LEU A 480 -20.64 -7.88 57.16
CA LEU A 480 -19.69 -7.77 58.25
C LEU A 480 -20.45 -7.51 59.56
N PRO A 481 -20.00 -8.07 60.70
CA PRO A 481 -20.59 -7.80 62.00
C PRO A 481 -20.59 -6.29 62.25
N LYS A 482 -21.77 -5.65 62.19
CA LYS A 482 -21.92 -4.26 62.61
C LYS A 482 -21.60 -4.24 64.10
N GLY A 483 -20.48 -3.65 64.49
CA GLY A 483 -20.00 -3.64 65.87
C GLY A 483 -21.12 -3.37 66.87
N GLY A 484 -21.67 -4.44 67.46
CA GLY A 484 -22.71 -4.36 68.45
C GLY A 484 -22.14 -3.64 69.66
N THR A 485 -22.70 -2.49 70.01
CA THR A 485 -22.38 -1.74 71.25
C THR A 485 -20.88 -1.44 71.49
N GLY A 486 -20.05 -1.38 70.44
CA GLY A 486 -18.63 -1.04 70.54
C GLY A 486 -18.30 0.45 70.35
N ILE A 487 -19.23 1.24 69.80
CA ILE A 487 -19.00 2.67 69.53
C ILE A 487 -18.89 3.48 70.84
N VAL A 488 -19.40 2.96 71.96
CA VAL A 488 -19.26 3.61 73.27
C VAL A 488 -17.88 3.35 73.90
N ALA A 489 -17.18 2.27 73.52
CA ALA A 489 -15.87 1.92 74.10
C ALA A 489 -14.72 2.80 73.56
N ALA A 490 -14.84 3.28 72.31
CA ALA A 490 -13.87 4.21 71.73
C ALA A 490 -13.85 5.59 72.44
N ALA A 491 -14.94 5.97 73.12
CA ALA A 491 -15.05 7.24 73.83
C ALA A 491 -14.48 7.21 75.26
N THR A 492 -14.21 6.02 75.84
CA THR A 492 -13.79 5.87 77.25
C THR A 492 -12.37 5.34 77.46
N GLY A 493 -11.56 5.19 76.40
CA GLY A 493 -10.14 4.87 76.55
C GLY A 493 -9.85 3.51 77.19
N THR A 494 -10.78 2.56 77.07
CA THR A 494 -10.63 1.17 77.52
C THR A 494 -10.73 0.27 76.30
N ASP A 495 -9.70 -0.56 76.05
CA ASP A 495 -9.59 -1.53 74.95
C ASP A 495 -10.93 -2.21 74.64
N GLY A 496 -11.63 -1.66 73.66
CA GLY A 496 -12.87 -2.21 73.13
C GLY A 496 -12.54 -3.36 72.20
N GLN A 497 -12.10 -4.50 72.73
CA GLN A 497 -12.10 -5.74 71.98
C GLN A 497 -13.54 -6.04 71.57
N ILE A 498 -13.82 -5.91 70.26
CA ILE A 498 -15.04 -6.48 69.68
C ILE A 498 -14.93 -7.98 69.96
N ARG A 499 -15.71 -8.51 70.90
CA ARG A 499 -15.82 -9.96 71.12
C ARG A 499 -16.54 -10.57 69.91
N THR A 500 -15.81 -10.87 68.86
CA THR A 500 -16.23 -11.71 67.74
C THR A 500 -16.25 -13.16 68.19
N SER A 501 -17.25 -13.96 67.79
CA SER A 501 -17.20 -15.40 68.01
C SER A 501 -16.19 -16.04 67.05
N ASP A 502 -15.65 -17.23 67.36
CA ASP A 502 -14.77 -17.99 66.43
C ASP A 502 -15.39 -18.17 65.02
N ARG A 503 -16.73 -18.18 64.94
CA ARG A 503 -17.49 -18.22 63.69
C ARG A 503 -17.40 -16.89 62.92
N ASP A 504 -17.47 -15.76 63.62
CA ASP A 504 -17.36 -14.42 63.03
C ASP A 504 -15.94 -14.16 62.52
N GLU A 505 -14.92 -14.60 63.26
CA GLU A 505 -13.51 -14.46 62.85
C GLU A 505 -13.19 -15.24 61.57
N LYS A 506 -13.67 -16.49 61.47
CA LYS A 506 -13.56 -17.29 60.25
C LYS A 506 -14.28 -16.65 59.07
N MET A 507 -15.50 -16.16 59.28
CA MET A 507 -16.29 -15.46 58.27
C MET A 507 -15.59 -14.21 57.74
N ILE A 508 -14.99 -13.41 58.64
CA ILE A 508 -14.20 -12.22 58.29
C ILE A 508 -13.00 -12.62 57.43
N CYS A 509 -12.26 -13.67 57.80
CA CYS A 509 -11.12 -14.15 57.02
C CYS A 509 -11.53 -14.54 55.58
N TYR A 510 -12.65 -15.23 55.41
CA TYR A 510 -13.18 -15.56 54.09
C TYR A 510 -13.59 -14.32 53.28
N ILE A 511 -14.21 -13.31 53.91
CA ILE A 511 -14.56 -12.06 53.24
C ILE A 511 -13.30 -11.30 52.80
N VAL A 512 -12.27 -11.24 53.66
CA VAL A 512 -11.00 -10.57 53.35
C VAL A 512 -10.26 -11.26 52.20
N ASN A 513 -10.11 -12.59 52.27
CA ASN A 513 -9.51 -13.38 51.17
C ASN A 513 -10.31 -13.23 49.87
N THR A 514 -11.64 -13.15 49.98
CA THR A 514 -12.52 -12.90 48.83
C THR A 514 -12.32 -11.50 48.26
N ALA A 515 -12.13 -10.48 49.10
CA ALA A 515 -11.86 -9.12 48.66
C ALA A 515 -10.51 -9.00 47.94
N GLU A 516 -9.47 -9.68 48.44
CA GLU A 516 -8.17 -9.78 47.77
C GLU A 516 -8.28 -10.48 46.41
N TYR A 517 -9.02 -11.60 46.36
CA TYR A 517 -9.32 -12.30 45.11
C TYR A 517 -10.08 -11.41 44.10
N CYS A 518 -11.08 -10.65 44.56
CA CYS A 518 -11.84 -9.70 43.73
C CYS A 518 -10.96 -8.56 43.20
N HIS A 519 -10.04 -8.04 44.02
CA HIS A 519 -9.10 -7.00 43.62
C HIS A 519 -8.16 -7.48 42.49
N GLN A 520 -7.56 -8.67 42.65
CA GLN A 520 -6.70 -9.24 41.61
C GLN A 520 -7.49 -9.57 40.33
N THR A 521 -8.61 -10.27 40.46
CA THR A 521 -9.40 -10.75 39.31
C THR A 521 -10.07 -9.60 38.55
N SER A 522 -10.44 -8.50 39.22
CA SER A 522 -10.96 -7.29 38.56
C SER A 522 -9.90 -6.58 37.73
N GLY A 523 -8.63 -6.57 38.18
CA GLY A 523 -7.50 -6.09 37.39
C GLY A 523 -7.28 -6.90 36.11
N GLU A 524 -7.25 -8.23 36.22
CA GLU A 524 -7.15 -9.13 35.06
C GLU A 524 -8.33 -8.94 34.08
N LEU A 525 -9.54 -8.72 34.60
CA LEU A 525 -10.72 -8.43 33.78
C LEU A 525 -10.55 -7.12 33.00
N ALA A 526 -10.03 -6.06 33.61
CA ALA A 526 -9.77 -4.78 32.95
C ALA A 526 -8.78 -4.93 31.80
N GLU A 527 -7.66 -5.61 32.04
CA GLU A 527 -6.65 -5.86 31.01
C GLU A 527 -7.24 -6.66 29.84
N ASN A 528 -8.05 -7.67 30.12
CA ASN A 528 -8.71 -8.47 29.10
C ASN A 528 -9.69 -7.63 28.27
N VAL A 529 -10.46 -6.74 28.90
CA VAL A 529 -11.37 -5.83 28.18
C VAL A 529 -10.59 -4.81 27.35
N ALA A 530 -9.50 -4.24 27.89
CA ALA A 530 -8.64 -3.29 27.18
C ALA A 530 -8.01 -3.88 25.91
N LYS A 531 -7.67 -5.18 25.92
CA LYS A 531 -7.16 -5.91 24.74
C LYS A 531 -8.23 -6.13 23.65
N ILE A 532 -9.50 -6.22 24.02
CA ILE A 532 -10.60 -6.56 23.12
C ILE A 532 -11.28 -5.32 22.53
N ILE A 533 -11.37 -4.24 23.32
CA ILE A 533 -12.08 -3.03 22.93
C ILE A 533 -11.31 -2.22 21.88
N SER A 534 -12.05 -1.45 21.07
CA SER A 534 -11.45 -0.53 20.10
C SER A 534 -10.51 0.48 20.78
N SER A 535 -9.41 0.84 20.10
CA SER A 535 -8.33 1.70 20.62
C SER A 535 -8.78 3.07 21.12
N GLN A 536 -9.93 3.56 20.66
CA GLN A 536 -10.57 4.79 21.13
C GLN A 536 -11.09 4.73 22.57
N PHE A 537 -11.29 3.53 23.14
CA PHE A 537 -11.80 3.33 24.50
C PHE A 537 -10.82 2.58 25.40
N SER A 538 -9.71 2.03 24.89
CA SER A 538 -8.73 1.27 25.68
C SER A 538 -8.21 2.07 26.88
N ASP A 539 -7.93 3.35 26.68
CA ASP A 539 -7.36 4.23 27.72
C ASP A 539 -8.39 4.62 28.80
N LYS A 540 -9.68 4.35 28.57
CA LYS A 540 -10.78 4.62 29.52
C LYS A 540 -11.18 3.38 30.32
N VAL A 541 -10.59 2.22 30.03
CA VAL A 541 -10.85 0.97 30.78
C VAL A 541 -9.98 1.00 32.04
N ASP A 542 -10.56 1.48 33.14
CA ASP A 542 -9.90 1.55 34.43
C ASP A 542 -10.75 0.86 35.51
N MET A 543 -10.14 0.04 36.37
CA MET A 543 -10.78 -0.62 37.52
C MET A 543 -10.33 -0.05 38.87
N SER A 544 -9.55 1.03 38.88
CA SER A 544 -8.99 1.64 40.10
C SER A 544 -10.06 1.95 41.16
N ASP A 545 -11.22 2.48 40.77
CA ASP A 545 -12.31 2.77 41.72
C ASP A 545 -12.91 1.52 42.38
N VAL A 546 -12.98 0.40 41.66
CA VAL A 546 -13.49 -0.87 42.20
C VAL A 546 -12.46 -1.45 43.15
N GLN A 547 -11.19 -1.46 42.72
CA GLN A 547 -10.05 -1.90 43.50
C GLN A 547 -9.89 -1.12 44.82
N VAL A 548 -10.11 0.20 44.81
CA VAL A 548 -10.12 1.04 46.02
C VAL A 548 -11.28 0.70 46.96
N THR A 549 -12.44 0.34 46.41
CA THR A 549 -13.60 -0.08 47.21
C THR A 549 -13.32 -1.45 47.86
N ASP A 550 -12.73 -2.40 47.14
CA ASP A 550 -12.31 -3.70 47.69
C ASP A 550 -11.22 -3.52 48.77
N LEU A 551 -10.27 -2.62 48.53
CA LEU A 551 -9.26 -2.20 49.52
C LEU A 551 -9.91 -1.57 50.76
N SER A 552 -11.01 -0.82 50.63
CA SER A 552 -11.70 -0.25 51.79
C SER A 552 -12.32 -1.32 52.70
N VAL A 553 -12.73 -2.47 52.14
CA VAL A 553 -13.15 -3.66 52.90
C VAL A 553 -11.97 -4.26 53.67
N LEU A 554 -10.78 -4.30 53.06
CA LEU A 554 -9.52 -4.72 53.70
C LEU A 554 -9.07 -3.74 54.81
N PHE A 555 -9.16 -2.43 54.57
CA PHE A 555 -8.71 -1.40 55.52
C PHE A 555 -9.57 -1.30 56.79
N PHE A 556 -10.85 -1.69 56.77
CA PHE A 556 -11.68 -1.68 57.98
C PHE A 556 -11.18 -2.66 59.07
N PHE A 557 -10.46 -3.72 58.69
CA PHE A 557 -9.81 -4.65 59.62
C PHE A 557 -8.34 -4.35 59.90
N LEU A 558 -7.77 -3.36 59.20
CA LEU A 558 -6.44 -2.82 59.46
C LEU A 558 -6.56 -1.33 59.84
N PRO A 559 -7.12 -0.97 61.02
CA PRO A 559 -6.94 0.38 61.51
C PRO A 559 -5.47 0.51 61.94
N ASP A 560 -4.78 1.47 61.33
CA ASP A 560 -3.54 2.11 61.79
C ASP A 560 -2.78 1.38 62.90
N SER A 561 -1.78 0.59 62.50
CA SER A 561 -0.52 0.36 63.22
C SER A 561 -0.54 0.34 64.76
N ASN A 562 -1.49 -0.37 65.40
CA ASN A 562 -1.36 -0.82 66.79
C ASN A 562 -2.33 -1.92 67.26
N ILE A 563 -3.14 -2.54 66.40
CA ILE A 563 -3.88 -3.76 66.79
C ILE A 563 -3.09 -4.98 66.30
N THR A 564 -2.29 -5.53 67.20
CA THR A 564 -1.67 -6.85 67.02
C THR A 564 -2.76 -7.89 67.17
N ILE A 565 -3.36 -8.35 66.07
CA ILE A 565 -4.01 -9.67 66.05
C ILE A 565 -2.87 -10.68 66.08
N ARG A 566 -2.48 -11.13 67.28
CA ARG A 566 -1.65 -12.33 67.42
C ARG A 566 -2.49 -13.51 66.94
N PHE A 567 -2.30 -13.92 65.69
CA PHE A 567 -2.51 -15.31 65.31
C PHE A 567 -1.46 -16.12 66.07
N GLN A 568 -1.85 -16.62 67.24
CA GLN A 568 -1.07 -17.61 67.95
C GLN A 568 -1.20 -18.92 67.18
N GLU A 569 -0.06 -19.45 66.74
CA GLU A 569 0.09 -20.74 66.06
C GLU A 569 -0.83 -21.81 66.62
N ILE A 570 -1.72 -22.35 65.78
CA ILE A 570 -2.31 -23.68 65.96
C ILE A 570 -2.40 -24.28 64.53
N PRO A 571 -1.94 -25.53 64.32
CA PRO A 571 -1.43 -26.04 63.04
C PRO A 571 -2.45 -26.20 61.91
#